data_AF-X0ABH3-F1
#
_entry.id   AF-X0ABH3-F1
#
_cell.length_a   1.000
_cell.length_b   1.000
_cell.length_c   1.000
_cell.angle_alpha   90.00
_cell.angle_beta   90.00
_cell.angle_gamma   90.00
#
_symmetry.space_group_name_H-M   'P 1'
#
loop_
_entity.id
_entity.type
_entity.pdbx_description
1 polymer ?
#
loop_
_entity_poly.entity_id
_entity_poly.type
_entity_poly.pdbx_seq_one_letter_code
_entity_poly.pdbx_strand_id
1 'polypeptide(L)'
;MAAYDTYQTTLTGRYCSQELSHLFSQRSRHSTWRKLWLYLAESEKELGINTITDEALEQMRTHLTVTDEDFEVARHEEKIRRHDVMAHVHAFGQAAPAAAGIIHYGATSCYVTDNTELILMRDALDLLIPKLAKVLYNLQKFALEWKNEPTLSFTHLQPAQISTVGKRAAGWAQDLLMDLNEFERVRAELKFRGAQGTTGTQASFLEIFGGDHDKCDKLNELLCQKAGFEECYDISTQTYTRKVDCLIANAVTGLGTTVTKIASDLRHLAFMKEVGEPREKGQIGSSAMVSHTFLRLGQAQPHTDNLSGLQAESHAIRANCQSRPSPAVQGRYLHEHPLRPVDGAITRRFRLPTNRHPRDVPPRRCRRHHPTERHRGSRRLPPQDPLQHHGRAPFHDHREHHHAPGRYGCFPTRGSRANPRSVLRSLPPGSEPWKVQRSC
;
A
#
# COMPACT_ATOMS: atom_id res chain seq x y z
N MET A 1 15.56 -20.84 14.51
CA MET A 1 16.22 -20.61 13.20
C MET A 1 16.77 -19.20 13.20
N ALA A 2 17.94 -18.96 12.63
CA ALA A 2 18.45 -17.59 12.55
C ALA A 2 17.63 -16.77 11.55
N ALA A 3 17.68 -15.45 11.66
CA ALA A 3 16.93 -14.53 10.82
C ALA A 3 17.18 -14.74 9.30
N TYR A 4 18.41 -15.12 8.92
CA TYR A 4 18.81 -15.40 7.54
C TYR A 4 18.34 -16.76 7.01
N ASP A 5 17.88 -17.66 7.88
CA ASP A 5 17.36 -18.97 7.51
C ASP A 5 15.83 -18.94 7.30
N THR A 6 15.19 -17.79 7.54
CA THR A 6 13.75 -17.62 7.49
C THR A 6 13.36 -16.53 6.51
N TYR A 7 12.23 -16.70 5.83
CA TYR A 7 11.71 -15.67 4.93
C TYR A 7 11.48 -14.36 5.68
N GLN A 8 12.02 -13.29 5.12
CA GLN A 8 11.75 -11.93 5.54
C GLN A 8 11.17 -11.16 4.36
N THR A 9 10.09 -10.42 4.61
CA THR A 9 9.55 -9.53 3.59
C THR A 9 10.57 -8.45 3.22
N THR A 10 10.68 -8.20 1.91
CA THR A 10 11.55 -7.14 1.41
C THR A 10 11.04 -5.75 1.80
N LEU A 11 9.75 -5.58 2.10
CA LEU A 11 9.20 -4.30 2.53
C LEU A 11 9.88 -3.83 3.81
N THR A 12 9.84 -4.63 4.88
CA THR A 12 10.42 -4.23 6.17
C THR A 12 11.94 -4.36 6.21
N GLY A 13 12.54 -5.22 5.39
CA GLY A 13 13.99 -5.41 5.34
C GLY A 13 14.75 -4.43 4.44
N ARG A 14 14.08 -3.77 3.47
CA ARG A 14 14.77 -3.01 2.40
C ARG A 14 14.11 -1.70 1.95
N TYR A 15 12.79 -1.56 2.07
CA TYR A 15 12.07 -0.47 1.40
C TYR A 15 11.36 0.49 2.37
N CYS A 16 10.61 -0.04 3.32
CA CYS A 16 9.82 0.71 4.29
C CYS A 16 10.73 1.53 5.22
N SER A 17 10.27 2.73 5.60
CA SER A 17 10.94 3.55 6.60
C SER A 17 10.92 2.89 7.98
N GLN A 18 11.89 3.26 8.83
CA GLN A 18 11.97 2.72 10.18
C GLN A 18 10.75 3.13 11.00
N GLU A 19 10.25 4.35 10.80
CA GLU A 19 9.09 4.90 11.48
C GLU A 19 7.84 4.07 11.20
N LEU A 20 7.54 3.79 9.91
CA LEU A 20 6.36 3.01 9.56
C LEU A 20 6.52 1.52 9.89
N SER A 21 7.74 0.98 9.76
CA SER A 21 8.06 -0.39 10.19
C SER A 21 7.84 -0.57 11.70
N HIS A 22 8.30 0.40 12.49
CA HIS A 22 8.09 0.42 13.94
C HIS A 22 6.60 0.57 14.29
N LEU A 23 5.86 1.45 13.61
CA LEU A 23 4.42 1.65 13.84
C LEU A 23 3.63 0.33 13.74
N PHE A 24 3.88 -0.48 12.71
CA PHE A 24 3.21 -1.77 12.52
C PHE A 24 3.94 -2.97 13.18
N SER A 25 4.88 -2.72 14.09
CA SER A 25 5.56 -3.78 14.82
C SER A 25 4.63 -4.46 15.84
N GLN A 26 4.99 -5.68 16.25
CA GLN A 26 4.24 -6.37 17.31
C GLN A 26 4.28 -5.59 18.64
N ARG A 27 5.39 -4.95 18.96
CA ARG A 27 5.49 -4.14 20.19
C ARG A 27 4.54 -2.95 20.14
N SER A 28 4.48 -2.22 19.03
CA SER A 28 3.56 -1.09 18.86
C SER A 28 2.10 -1.54 18.96
N ARG A 29 1.71 -2.64 18.30
CA ARG A 29 0.34 -3.19 18.37
C ARG A 29 -0.06 -3.54 19.81
N HIS A 30 0.71 -4.39 20.48
CA HIS A 30 0.32 -4.87 21.82
C HIS A 30 0.49 -3.80 22.90
N SER A 31 1.40 -2.83 22.73
CA SER A 31 1.46 -1.66 23.61
C SER A 31 0.25 -0.75 23.41
N THR A 32 -0.30 -0.68 22.19
CA THR A 32 -1.57 0.00 21.93
C THR A 32 -2.74 -0.73 22.57
N TRP A 33 -2.72 -2.07 22.65
CA TRP A 33 -3.73 -2.82 23.41
C TRP A 33 -3.70 -2.45 24.90
N ARG A 34 -2.51 -2.38 25.51
CA ARG A 34 -2.35 -1.93 26.90
C ARG A 34 -2.87 -0.50 27.11
N LYS A 35 -2.60 0.42 26.18
CA LYS A 35 -3.16 1.78 26.21
C LYS A 35 -4.68 1.77 26.13
N LEU A 36 -5.27 0.99 25.23
CA LEU A 36 -6.72 0.88 25.11
C LEU A 36 -7.37 0.30 26.36
N TRP A 37 -6.77 -0.72 26.99
CA TRP A 37 -7.27 -1.23 28.26
C TRP A 37 -7.17 -0.18 29.38
N LEU A 38 -6.09 0.60 29.42
CA LEU A 38 -5.99 1.71 30.36
C LEU A 38 -7.09 2.75 30.10
N TYR A 39 -7.31 3.16 28.86
CA TYR A 39 -8.37 4.11 28.52
C TYR A 39 -9.76 3.59 28.90
N LEU A 40 -10.00 2.29 28.73
CA LEU A 40 -11.23 1.64 29.17
C LEU A 40 -11.40 1.74 30.68
N ALA A 41 -10.40 1.28 31.44
CA ALA A 41 -10.47 1.25 32.90
C ALA A 41 -10.60 2.66 33.50
N GLU A 42 -9.88 3.66 32.97
CA GLU A 42 -10.02 5.05 33.39
C GLU A 42 -11.43 5.59 33.14
N SER A 43 -12.00 5.30 31.97
CA SER A 43 -13.34 5.80 31.59
C SER A 43 -14.43 5.09 32.38
N GLU A 44 -14.33 3.77 32.59
CA GLU A 44 -15.26 3.00 33.43
C GLU A 44 -15.24 3.50 34.89
N LYS A 45 -14.06 3.81 35.43
CA LYS A 45 -13.92 4.39 36.76
C LYS A 45 -14.62 5.77 36.84
N GLU A 46 -14.41 6.63 35.85
CA GLU A 46 -15.06 7.94 35.76
C GLU A 46 -16.60 7.83 35.71
N LEU A 47 -17.11 6.75 35.11
CA LEU A 47 -18.55 6.45 35.00
C LEU A 47 -19.14 5.70 36.21
N GLY A 48 -18.34 5.47 37.25
CA GLY A 48 -18.79 4.97 38.55
C GLY A 48 -18.55 3.48 38.80
N ILE A 49 -17.67 2.81 38.03
CA ILE A 49 -17.25 1.44 38.33
C ILE A 49 -16.20 1.44 39.45
N ASN A 50 -16.68 1.38 40.70
CA ASN A 50 -15.87 1.55 41.91
C ASN A 50 -14.88 0.40 42.20
N THR A 51 -14.99 -0.73 41.50
CA THR A 51 -14.03 -1.84 41.63
C THR A 51 -12.66 -1.51 41.03
N ILE A 52 -12.57 -0.46 40.21
CA ILE A 52 -11.32 0.00 39.59
C ILE A 52 -10.59 0.97 40.53
N THR A 53 -9.46 0.52 41.09
CA THR A 53 -8.68 1.29 42.07
C THR A 53 -7.64 2.20 41.40
N ASP A 54 -7.20 3.28 42.08
CA ASP A 54 -6.10 4.12 41.57
C ASP A 54 -4.78 3.35 41.46
N GLU A 55 -4.55 2.41 42.38
CA GLU A 55 -3.39 1.51 42.33
C GLU A 55 -3.38 0.67 41.05
N ALA A 56 -4.53 0.09 40.67
CA ALA A 56 -4.66 -0.69 39.43
C ALA A 56 -4.33 0.17 38.20
N LEU A 57 -4.89 1.38 38.13
CA LEU A 57 -4.64 2.30 37.02
C LEU A 57 -3.15 2.72 36.94
N GLU A 58 -2.50 2.95 38.08
CA GLU A 58 -1.10 3.33 38.11
C GLU A 58 -0.17 2.17 37.69
N GLN A 59 -0.47 0.94 38.11
CA GLN A 59 0.24 -0.23 37.61
C GLN A 59 0.06 -0.40 36.10
N MET A 60 -1.13 -0.14 35.56
CA MET A 60 -1.34 -0.17 34.10
C MET A 60 -0.54 0.90 33.37
N ARG A 61 -0.50 2.15 33.87
CA ARG A 61 0.26 3.26 33.27
C ARG A 61 1.76 2.99 33.20
N THR A 62 2.33 2.40 34.24
CA THR A 62 3.76 2.10 34.31
C THR A 62 4.18 0.95 33.38
N HIS A 63 3.24 0.12 32.92
CA HIS A 63 3.51 -1.08 32.11
C HIS A 63 2.91 -1.02 30.69
N LEU A 64 2.63 0.15 30.14
CA LEU A 64 2.02 0.30 28.81
C LEU A 64 2.86 -0.25 27.66
N THR A 65 4.20 -0.16 27.77
CA THR A 65 5.10 -0.70 26.76
C THR A 65 5.35 -2.18 27.04
N VAL A 66 4.95 -3.03 26.10
CA VAL A 66 5.16 -4.49 26.20
C VAL A 66 6.66 -4.80 26.12
N THR A 67 7.16 -5.59 27.05
CA THR A 67 8.57 -6.05 27.11
C THR A 67 8.75 -7.37 26.36
N ASP A 68 10.00 -7.84 26.22
CA ASP A 68 10.27 -9.15 25.62
C ASP A 68 9.78 -10.31 26.50
N GLU A 69 9.91 -10.16 27.82
CA GLU A 69 9.39 -11.12 28.80
C GLU A 69 7.86 -11.24 28.72
N ASP A 70 7.16 -10.11 28.58
CA ASP A 70 5.72 -10.10 28.35
C ASP A 70 5.32 -10.91 27.10
N PHE A 71 6.13 -10.84 26.03
CA PHE A 71 5.89 -11.64 24.82
C PHE A 71 6.13 -13.13 25.03
N GLU A 72 7.11 -13.51 25.85
CA GLU A 72 7.33 -14.90 26.24
C GLU A 72 6.10 -15.46 26.98
N VAL A 73 5.61 -14.72 27.98
CA VAL A 73 4.41 -15.06 28.75
C VAL A 73 3.20 -15.16 27.82
N ALA A 74 2.94 -14.14 27.02
CA ALA A 74 1.81 -14.14 26.09
C ALA A 74 1.86 -15.32 25.12
N ARG A 75 3.03 -15.66 24.56
CA ARG A 75 3.15 -16.82 23.64
C ARG A 75 2.86 -18.15 24.34
N HIS A 76 3.34 -18.32 25.58
CA HIS A 76 3.04 -19.50 26.37
C HIS A 76 1.54 -19.62 26.63
N GLU A 77 0.91 -18.53 27.07
CA GLU A 77 -0.52 -18.51 27.38
C GLU A 77 -1.40 -18.67 26.14
N GLU A 78 -0.99 -18.15 24.99
CA GLU A 78 -1.69 -18.31 23.71
C GLU A 78 -1.71 -19.77 23.26
N LYS A 79 -0.60 -20.50 23.47
CA LYS A 79 -0.55 -21.95 23.18
C LYS A 79 -1.56 -22.75 24.00
N ILE A 80 -1.81 -22.32 25.24
CA ILE A 80 -2.77 -22.96 26.17
C ILE A 80 -4.20 -22.54 25.83
N ARG A 81 -4.46 -21.22 25.77
CA ARG A 81 -5.81 -20.65 25.63
C ARG A 81 -6.35 -20.69 24.22
N ARG A 82 -5.47 -20.83 23.22
CA ARG A 82 -5.80 -20.70 21.79
C ARG A 82 -6.47 -19.36 21.47
N HIS A 83 -6.06 -18.30 22.18
CA HIS A 83 -6.59 -16.96 22.04
C HIS A 83 -5.53 -15.91 22.40
N ASP A 84 -5.14 -15.10 21.41
CA ASP A 84 -4.13 -14.04 21.49
C ASP A 84 -4.48 -12.92 22.48
N VAL A 85 -5.68 -12.33 22.38
CA VAL A 85 -6.12 -11.26 23.29
C VAL A 85 -6.12 -11.74 24.73
N MET A 86 -6.70 -12.92 25.00
CA MET A 86 -6.74 -13.45 26.37
C MET A 86 -5.36 -13.82 26.91
N ALA A 87 -4.42 -14.22 26.05
CA ALA A 87 -3.04 -14.42 26.43
C ALA A 87 -2.36 -13.11 26.83
N HIS A 88 -2.59 -12.03 26.08
CA HIS A 88 -2.08 -10.69 26.40
C HIS A 88 -2.78 -10.05 27.61
N VAL A 89 -4.07 -10.33 27.85
CA VAL A 89 -4.76 -9.97 29.11
C VAL A 89 -4.06 -10.62 30.29
N HIS A 90 -3.75 -11.92 30.19
CA HIS A 90 -3.04 -12.63 31.25
C HIS A 90 -1.63 -12.07 31.48
N ALA A 91 -0.85 -11.88 30.41
CA ALA A 91 0.48 -11.30 30.51
C ALA A 91 0.45 -9.89 31.14
N PHE A 92 -0.53 -9.06 30.76
CA PHE A 92 -0.66 -7.74 31.36
C PHE A 92 -1.12 -7.79 32.82
N GLY A 93 -1.97 -8.74 33.19
CA GLY A 93 -2.35 -8.99 34.58
C GLY A 93 -1.18 -9.48 35.44
N GLN A 94 -0.20 -10.20 34.88
CA GLN A 94 1.04 -10.52 35.61
C GLN A 94 1.93 -9.29 35.83
N ALA A 95 2.04 -8.42 34.82
CA ALA A 95 2.80 -7.18 34.92
C ALA A 95 2.12 -6.13 35.83
N ALA A 96 0.78 -6.13 35.90
CA ALA A 96 -0.03 -5.25 36.73
C ALA A 96 -1.03 -6.05 37.60
N PRO A 97 -0.57 -6.72 38.68
CA PRO A 97 -1.40 -7.61 39.49
C PRO A 97 -2.65 -6.97 40.09
N ALA A 98 -2.59 -5.69 40.49
CA ALA A 98 -3.74 -4.97 41.03
C ALA A 98 -4.83 -4.74 39.96
N ALA A 99 -4.45 -4.74 38.68
CA ALA A 99 -5.36 -4.56 37.55
C ALA A 99 -5.87 -5.89 36.94
N ALA A 100 -5.31 -7.03 37.33
CA ALA A 100 -5.57 -8.32 36.69
C ALA A 100 -7.06 -8.68 36.57
N GLY A 101 -7.88 -8.30 37.57
CA GLY A 101 -9.32 -8.55 37.58
C GLY A 101 -10.17 -7.54 36.81
N ILE A 102 -9.61 -6.39 36.39
CA ILE A 102 -10.33 -5.32 35.69
C ILE A 102 -9.86 -5.10 34.25
N ILE A 103 -8.73 -5.70 33.85
CA ILE A 103 -8.28 -5.66 32.46
C ILE A 103 -9.35 -6.33 31.59
N HIS A 104 -9.78 -5.62 30.54
CA HIS A 104 -10.77 -6.09 29.56
C HIS A 104 -12.20 -6.23 30.08
N TYR A 105 -12.53 -5.61 31.21
CA TYR A 105 -13.87 -5.63 31.79
C TYR A 105 -14.92 -5.15 30.78
N GLY A 106 -16.05 -5.87 30.65
CA GLY A 106 -17.14 -5.57 29.71
C GLY A 106 -16.84 -5.68 28.22
N ALA A 107 -15.56 -5.75 27.83
CA ALA A 107 -15.13 -5.69 26.45
C ALA A 107 -15.10 -7.06 25.76
N THR A 108 -15.04 -7.02 24.43
CA THR A 108 -14.75 -8.18 23.57
C THR A 108 -13.39 -7.99 22.90
N SER A 109 -12.78 -9.04 22.37
CA SER A 109 -11.47 -9.01 21.69
C SER A 109 -11.33 -7.87 20.66
N CYS A 110 -12.40 -7.58 19.91
CA CYS A 110 -12.42 -6.49 18.93
C CYS A 110 -12.37 -5.07 19.53
N TYR A 111 -12.51 -4.91 20.85
CA TYR A 111 -12.20 -3.65 21.50
C TYR A 111 -10.74 -3.29 21.35
N VAL A 112 -9.79 -4.22 21.55
CA VAL A 112 -8.37 -3.91 21.40
C VAL A 112 -7.86 -4.14 19.99
N THR A 113 -8.28 -5.21 19.32
CA THR A 113 -7.74 -5.51 17.98
C THR A 113 -8.18 -4.48 16.96
N ASP A 114 -9.47 -4.23 16.82
CA ASP A 114 -10.02 -3.38 15.76
C ASP A 114 -9.76 -1.87 16.01
N ASN A 115 -9.86 -1.39 17.25
CA ASN A 115 -9.48 0.00 17.57
C ASN A 115 -7.98 0.25 17.37
N THR A 116 -7.13 -0.73 17.65
CA THR A 116 -5.69 -0.62 17.37
C THR A 116 -5.44 -0.50 15.88
N GLU A 117 -6.07 -1.31 15.03
CA GLU A 117 -5.89 -1.20 13.58
C GLU A 117 -6.35 0.19 13.07
N LEU A 118 -7.45 0.75 13.59
CA LEU A 118 -7.88 2.12 13.27
C LEU A 118 -6.83 3.17 13.69
N ILE A 119 -6.26 3.06 14.90
CA ILE A 119 -5.18 3.94 15.39
C ILE A 119 -3.95 3.83 14.48
N LEU A 120 -3.49 2.62 14.18
CA LEU A 120 -2.31 2.38 13.34
C LEU A 120 -2.53 2.90 11.91
N MET A 121 -3.74 2.76 11.35
CA MET A 121 -4.08 3.30 10.04
C MET A 121 -4.07 4.83 10.01
N ARG A 122 -4.66 5.49 11.03
CA ARG A 122 -4.61 6.95 11.19
C ARG A 122 -3.17 7.43 11.26
N ASP A 123 -2.39 6.86 12.17
CA ASP A 123 -1.01 7.28 12.43
C ASP A 123 -0.12 7.03 11.21
N ALA A 124 -0.39 5.97 10.44
CA ALA A 124 0.29 5.72 9.17
C ALA A 124 -0.06 6.78 8.12
N LEU A 125 -1.33 7.19 8.00
CA LEU A 125 -1.71 8.29 7.10
C LEU A 125 -1.06 9.60 7.52
N ASP A 126 -1.00 9.90 8.82
CA ASP A 126 -0.34 11.09 9.37
C ASP A 126 1.19 11.09 9.07
N LEU A 127 1.82 9.93 8.90
CA LEU A 127 3.20 9.83 8.42
C LEU A 127 3.34 10.01 6.90
N LEU A 128 2.35 9.58 6.11
CA LEU A 128 2.43 9.58 4.64
C LEU A 128 2.04 10.92 4.02
N ILE A 129 0.99 11.58 4.52
CA ILE A 129 0.48 12.88 4.05
C ILE A 129 1.60 13.94 3.95
N PRO A 130 2.41 14.23 4.99
CA PRO A 130 3.45 15.23 4.89
C PRO A 130 4.57 14.85 3.91
N LYS A 131 4.84 13.55 3.75
CA LYS A 131 5.82 13.08 2.77
C LYS A 131 5.31 13.27 1.34
N LEU A 132 4.04 12.96 1.07
CA LEU A 132 3.40 13.21 -0.22
C LEU A 132 3.33 14.70 -0.55
N ALA A 133 2.93 15.55 0.41
CA ALA A 133 2.96 16.99 0.28
C ALA A 133 4.36 17.52 -0.06
N LYS A 134 5.41 16.91 0.52
CA LYS A 134 6.81 17.26 0.19
C LYS A 134 7.19 16.89 -1.24
N VAL A 135 6.75 15.74 -1.73
CA VAL A 135 6.94 15.33 -3.14
C VAL A 135 6.27 16.34 -4.06
N LEU A 136 5.01 16.68 -3.77
CA LEU A 136 4.25 17.66 -4.55
C LEU A 136 4.95 19.03 -4.57
N TYR A 137 5.44 19.51 -3.43
CA TYR A 137 6.19 20.76 -3.33
C TYR A 137 7.48 20.76 -4.18
N ASN A 138 8.24 19.66 -4.14
CA ASN A 138 9.46 19.55 -4.95
C ASN A 138 9.13 19.50 -6.45
N LEU A 139 8.04 18.82 -6.82
CA LEU A 139 7.58 18.74 -8.20
C LEU A 139 7.04 20.07 -8.71
N GLN A 140 6.34 20.83 -7.86
CA GLN A 140 5.92 22.19 -8.16
C GLN A 140 7.13 23.09 -8.48
N LYS A 141 8.19 23.03 -7.66
CA LYS A 141 9.43 23.78 -7.93
C LYS A 141 10.02 23.43 -9.28
N PHE A 142 10.15 22.13 -9.57
CA PHE A 142 10.65 21.65 -10.85
C PHE A 142 9.77 22.14 -12.02
N ALA A 143 8.44 22.04 -11.88
CA ALA A 143 7.51 22.48 -12.91
C ALA A 143 7.63 24.00 -13.19
N LEU A 144 7.78 24.82 -12.15
CA LEU A 144 7.93 26.27 -12.27
C LEU A 144 9.29 26.69 -12.85
N GLU A 145 10.37 26.00 -12.46
CA GLU A 145 11.71 26.22 -12.99
C GLU A 145 11.76 25.97 -14.51
N TRP A 146 11.15 24.87 -14.95
CA TRP A 146 11.20 24.41 -16.34
C TRP A 146 9.94 24.77 -17.16
N LYS A 147 9.15 25.74 -16.67
CA LYS A 147 7.85 26.11 -17.29
C LYS A 147 7.95 26.62 -18.73
N ASN A 148 9.09 27.19 -19.10
CA ASN A 148 9.33 27.79 -20.42
C ASN A 148 10.20 26.91 -21.34
N GLU A 149 10.72 25.78 -20.84
CA GLU A 149 11.63 24.92 -21.62
C GLU A 149 10.82 24.09 -22.63
N PRO A 150 10.94 24.32 -23.95
CA PRO A 150 10.17 23.57 -24.94
C PRO A 150 10.60 22.10 -24.98
N THR A 151 9.65 21.19 -25.12
CA THR A 151 9.89 19.75 -25.29
C THR A 151 8.88 19.17 -26.27
N LEU A 152 9.30 18.17 -27.05
CA LEU A 152 8.41 17.44 -27.94
C LEU A 152 7.37 16.67 -27.09
N SER A 153 6.08 16.85 -27.38
CA SER A 153 5.05 16.04 -26.75
C SER A 153 4.84 14.74 -27.51
N PHE A 154 4.26 13.75 -26.83
CA PHE A 154 3.95 12.46 -27.42
C PHE A 154 2.50 12.08 -27.19
N THR A 155 1.81 11.71 -28.26
CA THR A 155 0.51 11.02 -28.22
C THR A 155 0.70 9.69 -28.93
N HIS A 156 0.30 8.57 -28.32
CA HIS A 156 0.62 7.22 -28.84
C HIS A 156 2.13 6.96 -29.02
N LEU A 157 2.98 7.60 -28.20
CA LEU A 157 4.44 7.64 -28.37
C LEU A 157 4.90 8.16 -29.74
N GLN A 158 4.04 8.88 -30.46
CA GLN A 158 4.38 9.58 -31.71
C GLN A 158 4.57 11.08 -31.46
N PRO A 159 5.49 11.74 -32.17
CA PRO A 159 5.68 13.19 -32.10
C PRO A 159 4.36 13.96 -32.26
N ALA A 160 4.10 14.86 -31.33
CA ALA A 160 2.94 15.75 -31.32
C ALA A 160 3.38 17.22 -31.16
N GLN A 161 2.43 18.13 -30.97
CA GLN A 161 2.70 19.55 -30.77
C GLN A 161 3.65 19.79 -29.57
N ILE A 162 4.49 20.82 -29.68
CA ILE A 162 5.44 21.18 -28.62
C ILE A 162 4.67 21.60 -27.36
N SER A 163 5.15 21.14 -26.21
CA SER A 163 4.74 21.60 -24.88
C SER A 163 5.99 22.08 -24.14
N THR A 164 5.92 22.21 -22.81
CA THR A 164 7.10 22.50 -21.98
C THR A 164 7.37 21.40 -20.97
N VAL A 165 8.63 21.26 -20.56
CA VAL A 165 9.04 20.30 -19.52
C VAL A 165 8.24 20.55 -18.25
N GLY A 166 8.08 21.82 -17.86
CA GLY A 166 7.27 22.19 -16.71
C GLY A 166 5.78 21.87 -16.85
N LYS A 167 5.19 22.03 -18.04
CA LYS A 167 3.79 21.63 -18.29
C LYS A 167 3.59 20.12 -18.15
N ARG A 168 4.55 19.30 -18.61
CA ARG A 168 4.52 17.83 -18.40
C ARG A 168 4.57 17.49 -16.90
N ALA A 169 5.48 18.11 -16.16
CA ALA A 169 5.60 17.93 -14.71
C ALA A 169 4.36 18.41 -13.93
N ALA A 170 3.70 19.48 -14.38
CA ALA A 170 2.44 19.94 -13.80
C ALA A 170 1.32 18.89 -13.95
N GLY A 171 1.31 18.12 -15.04
CA GLY A 171 0.40 16.98 -15.20
C GLY A 171 0.61 15.90 -14.14
N TRP A 172 1.85 15.55 -13.84
CA TRP A 172 2.17 14.63 -12.74
C TRP A 172 1.77 15.20 -11.36
N ALA A 173 1.95 16.50 -11.15
CA ALA A 173 1.58 17.17 -9.91
C ALA A 173 0.06 17.19 -9.68
N GLN A 174 -0.72 17.29 -10.77
CA GLN A 174 -2.18 17.22 -10.69
C GLN A 174 -2.65 15.88 -10.13
N ASP A 175 -2.13 14.77 -10.64
CA ASP A 175 -2.48 13.42 -10.17
C ASP A 175 -2.08 13.24 -8.69
N LEU A 176 -0.87 13.66 -8.31
CA LEU A 176 -0.41 13.60 -6.91
C LEU A 176 -1.21 14.48 -5.95
N LEU A 177 -1.77 15.61 -6.42
CA LEU A 177 -2.66 16.43 -5.61
C LEU A 177 -4.01 15.73 -5.38
N MET A 178 -4.52 15.00 -6.38
CA MET A 178 -5.71 14.16 -6.19
C MET A 178 -5.46 13.08 -5.14
N ASP A 179 -4.29 12.43 -5.19
CA ASP A 179 -3.89 11.43 -4.20
C ASP A 179 -3.77 12.03 -2.79
N LEU A 180 -3.18 13.23 -2.66
CA LEU A 180 -3.07 13.93 -1.38
C LEU A 180 -4.43 14.26 -0.78
N ASN A 181 -5.33 14.82 -1.58
CA ASN A 181 -6.69 15.13 -1.14
C ASN A 181 -7.43 13.86 -0.68
N GLU A 182 -7.24 12.74 -1.38
CA GLU A 182 -7.87 11.47 -1.00
C GLU A 182 -7.29 10.93 0.32
N PHE A 183 -5.97 11.06 0.54
CA PHE A 183 -5.34 10.67 1.81
C PHE A 183 -5.86 11.52 2.98
N GLU A 184 -5.94 12.83 2.80
CA GLU A 184 -6.47 13.75 3.81
C GLU A 184 -7.95 13.44 4.11
N ARG A 185 -8.75 13.18 3.06
CA ARG A 185 -10.17 12.81 3.19
C ARG A 185 -10.35 11.51 3.97
N VAL A 186 -9.67 10.42 3.58
CA VAL A 186 -9.82 9.13 4.28
C VAL A 186 -9.27 9.16 5.70
N ARG A 187 -8.25 9.98 5.96
CA ARG A 187 -7.75 10.23 7.32
C ARG A 187 -8.80 10.95 8.16
N ALA A 188 -9.36 12.05 7.65
CA ALA A 188 -10.32 12.88 8.37
C ALA A 188 -11.65 12.16 8.66
N GLU A 189 -12.12 11.33 7.73
CA GLU A 189 -13.36 10.56 7.89
C GLU A 189 -13.20 9.29 8.74
N LEU A 190 -11.98 8.95 9.17
CA LEU A 190 -11.74 7.72 9.92
C LEU A 190 -12.29 7.84 11.34
N LYS A 191 -13.35 7.08 11.63
CA LYS A 191 -13.97 7.03 12.97
C LYS A 191 -13.41 5.89 13.81
N PHE A 192 -13.60 5.99 15.12
CA PHE A 192 -13.24 4.94 16.08
C PHE A 192 -14.31 3.84 16.13
N ARG A 193 -13.97 2.60 16.52
CA ARG A 193 -14.99 1.57 16.79
C ARG A 193 -15.61 1.80 18.16
N GLY A 194 -14.79 2.06 19.18
CA GLY A 194 -15.26 2.21 20.57
C GLY A 194 -15.61 0.87 21.25
N ALA A 195 -16.39 0.97 22.32
CA ALA A 195 -16.82 -0.10 23.22
C ALA A 195 -18.18 -0.68 22.81
N GLN A 196 -18.20 -1.44 21.70
CA GLN A 196 -19.43 -1.86 21.01
C GLN A 196 -19.97 -3.24 21.45
N GLY A 197 -19.26 -3.96 22.32
CA GLY A 197 -19.57 -5.35 22.68
C GLY A 197 -19.36 -6.33 21.51
N THR A 198 -19.80 -7.58 21.69
CA THR A 198 -19.53 -8.69 20.77
C THR A 198 -20.28 -8.59 19.44
N THR A 199 -21.49 -8.03 19.44
CA THR A 199 -22.37 -7.95 18.26
C THR A 199 -22.77 -6.52 17.90
N GLY A 200 -22.14 -5.51 18.49
CA GLY A 200 -22.43 -4.11 18.23
C GLY A 200 -23.58 -3.54 19.06
N THR A 201 -24.16 -4.33 19.96
CA THR A 201 -25.32 -3.94 20.77
C THR A 201 -24.94 -3.39 22.15
N GLN A 202 -23.65 -3.38 22.49
CA GLN A 202 -23.14 -2.95 23.80
C GLN A 202 -23.73 -3.68 25.02
N ALA A 203 -24.38 -4.83 24.83
CA ALA A 203 -25.12 -5.52 25.89
C ALA A 203 -24.31 -5.76 27.18
N SER A 204 -23.03 -6.14 27.04
CA SER A 204 -22.14 -6.34 28.19
C SER A 204 -21.85 -5.06 28.97
N PHE A 205 -21.69 -3.93 28.28
CA PHE A 205 -21.49 -2.63 28.93
C PHE A 205 -22.78 -2.11 29.55
N LEU A 206 -23.92 -2.29 28.87
CA LEU A 206 -25.23 -1.94 29.40
C LEU A 206 -25.53 -2.70 30.71
N GLU A 207 -25.17 -3.98 30.78
CA GLU A 207 -25.27 -4.78 32.00
C GLU A 207 -24.39 -4.22 33.13
N ILE A 208 -23.12 -3.89 32.84
CA ILE A 208 -22.19 -3.33 33.81
C ILE A 208 -22.65 -1.96 34.34
N PHE A 209 -23.32 -1.17 33.50
CA PHE A 209 -23.90 0.12 33.89
C PHE A 209 -25.34 0.02 34.41
N GLY A 210 -25.86 -1.18 34.67
CA GLY A 210 -27.17 -1.37 35.29
C GLY A 210 -28.35 -0.92 34.41
N GLY A 211 -28.21 -1.01 33.09
CA GLY A 211 -29.25 -0.59 32.13
C GLY A 211 -29.18 0.89 31.72
N ASP A 212 -28.14 1.62 32.14
CA ASP A 212 -27.96 3.03 31.81
C ASP A 212 -27.33 3.21 30.42
N HIS A 213 -28.16 3.60 29.45
CA HIS A 213 -27.73 3.86 28.07
C HIS A 213 -26.85 5.10 27.94
N ASP A 214 -27.11 6.15 28.73
CA ASP A 214 -26.35 7.41 28.65
C ASP A 214 -24.89 7.18 29.06
N LYS A 215 -24.64 6.27 30.00
CA LYS A 215 -23.27 5.85 30.35
C LYS A 215 -22.56 5.07 29.24
N CYS A 216 -23.27 4.26 28.46
CA CYS A 216 -22.70 3.58 27.30
C CYS A 216 -22.25 4.58 26.23
N ASP A 217 -23.06 5.61 25.97
CA ASP A 217 -22.72 6.69 25.05
C ASP A 217 -21.55 7.51 25.58
N LYS A 218 -21.59 7.88 26.87
CA LYS A 218 -20.52 8.63 27.51
C LYS A 218 -19.18 7.88 27.53
N LEU A 219 -19.21 6.55 27.70
CA LEU A 219 -18.02 5.70 27.61
C LEU A 219 -17.36 5.85 26.24
N ASN A 220 -18.13 5.80 25.16
CA ASN A 220 -17.58 5.97 23.81
C ASN A 220 -17.03 7.38 23.58
N GLU A 221 -17.69 8.43 24.08
CA GLU A 221 -17.16 9.80 24.02
C GLU A 221 -15.78 9.91 24.68
N LEU A 222 -15.64 9.41 25.92
CA LEU A 222 -14.38 9.41 26.66
C LEU A 222 -13.29 8.62 25.95
N LEU A 223 -13.63 7.45 25.42
CA LEU A 223 -12.71 6.61 24.66
C LEU A 223 -12.25 7.29 23.36
N CYS A 224 -13.18 7.90 22.61
CA CYS A 224 -12.89 8.66 21.40
C CYS A 224 -11.93 9.84 21.74
N GLN A 225 -12.20 10.60 22.80
CA GLN A 225 -11.31 11.67 23.29
C GLN A 225 -9.90 11.16 23.65
N LYS A 226 -9.81 10.10 24.45
CA LYS A 226 -8.51 9.53 24.89
C LYS A 226 -7.72 8.93 23.72
N ALA A 227 -8.40 8.33 22.75
CA ALA A 227 -7.76 7.75 21.56
C ALA A 227 -7.41 8.79 20.48
N GLY A 228 -7.89 10.03 20.59
CA GLY A 228 -7.67 11.08 19.60
C GLY A 228 -8.51 10.92 18.34
N PHE A 229 -9.77 10.50 18.48
CA PHE A 229 -10.77 10.44 17.42
C PHE A 229 -11.90 11.40 17.73
N GLU A 230 -12.46 12.05 16.71
CA GLU A 230 -13.58 12.98 16.87
C GLU A 230 -14.86 12.25 17.28
N GLU A 231 -15.11 11.09 16.68
CA GLU A 231 -16.32 10.32 16.88
C GLU A 231 -16.11 8.83 16.59
N CYS A 232 -17.07 8.06 17.06
CA CYS A 232 -17.11 6.61 16.96
C CYS A 232 -18.14 6.24 15.85
N TYR A 233 -18.06 5.04 15.25
CA TYR A 233 -19.07 4.63 14.26
C TYR A 233 -20.44 4.40 14.91
N ASP A 234 -21.48 5.00 14.35
CA ASP A 234 -22.87 4.87 14.85
C ASP A 234 -23.35 3.42 14.87
N ILE A 235 -23.03 2.67 13.82
CA ILE A 235 -23.45 1.28 13.64
C ILE A 235 -22.22 0.42 13.39
N SER A 236 -22.02 -0.54 14.28
CA SER A 236 -21.01 -1.58 14.13
C SER A 236 -21.64 -2.94 14.44
N THR A 237 -20.95 -4.01 14.05
CA THR A 237 -21.29 -5.36 14.51
C THR A 237 -20.25 -5.78 15.54
N GLN A 238 -19.61 -6.94 15.37
CA GLN A 238 -18.42 -7.25 16.14
C GLN A 238 -17.26 -6.29 15.83
N THR A 239 -17.21 -5.75 14.61
CA THR A 239 -16.06 -5.04 14.07
C THR A 239 -16.47 -3.69 13.49
N TYR A 240 -15.49 -2.81 13.23
CA TYR A 240 -15.75 -1.72 12.30
C TYR A 240 -16.06 -2.30 10.90
N THR A 241 -16.78 -1.54 10.06
CA THR A 241 -17.12 -2.03 8.71
C THR A 241 -15.86 -2.17 7.86
N ARG A 242 -15.67 -3.35 7.25
CA ARG A 242 -14.51 -3.61 6.38
C ARG A 242 -14.52 -2.78 5.09
N LYS A 243 -15.59 -2.02 4.83
CA LYS A 243 -15.59 -0.96 3.82
C LYS A 243 -14.51 0.09 4.09
N VAL A 244 -14.19 0.37 5.36
CA VAL A 244 -13.11 1.29 5.76
C VAL A 244 -11.76 0.82 5.19
N ASP A 245 -11.44 -0.47 5.34
CA ASP A 245 -10.20 -1.04 4.81
C ASP A 245 -10.12 -0.86 3.29
N CYS A 246 -11.26 -1.02 2.60
CA CYS A 246 -11.33 -0.81 1.15
C CYS A 246 -11.11 0.64 0.75
N LEU A 247 -11.66 1.61 1.50
CA LEU A 247 -11.45 3.04 1.24
C LEU A 247 -9.97 3.42 1.37
N ILE A 248 -9.32 2.98 2.46
CA ILE A 248 -7.89 3.23 2.69
C ILE A 248 -7.04 2.53 1.63
N ALA A 249 -7.32 1.26 1.33
CA ALA A 249 -6.59 0.52 0.30
C ALA A 249 -6.76 1.15 -1.09
N ASN A 250 -7.94 1.68 -1.42
CA ASN A 250 -8.17 2.38 -2.69
C ASN A 250 -7.39 3.68 -2.77
N ALA A 251 -7.33 4.48 -1.70
CA ALA A 251 -6.52 5.70 -1.65
C ALA A 251 -5.04 5.38 -1.96
N VAL A 252 -4.48 4.41 -1.24
CA VAL A 252 -3.10 3.91 -1.46
C VAL A 252 -2.90 3.42 -2.90
N THR A 253 -3.84 2.66 -3.43
CA THR A 253 -3.78 2.12 -4.79
C THR A 253 -3.85 3.23 -5.85
N GLY A 254 -4.60 4.31 -5.58
CA GLY A 254 -4.64 5.53 -6.39
C GLY A 254 -3.24 6.11 -6.56
N LEU A 255 -2.56 6.35 -5.44
CA LEU A 255 -1.18 6.84 -5.45
C LEU A 255 -0.23 5.90 -6.20
N GLY A 256 -0.37 4.59 -6.01
CA GLY A 256 0.41 3.61 -6.77
C GLY A 256 0.24 3.78 -8.29
N THR A 257 -0.99 3.99 -8.74
CA THR A 257 -1.30 4.22 -10.16
C THR A 257 -0.62 5.48 -10.68
N THR A 258 -0.67 6.58 -9.93
CA THR A 258 0.02 7.84 -10.24
C THR A 258 1.53 7.63 -10.33
N VAL A 259 2.13 7.00 -9.32
CA VAL A 259 3.58 6.75 -9.26
C VAL A 259 4.05 5.91 -10.44
N THR A 260 3.31 4.87 -10.82
CA THR A 260 3.66 4.04 -11.99
C THR A 260 3.61 4.82 -13.28
N LYS A 261 2.59 5.65 -13.49
CA LYS A 261 2.50 6.53 -14.66
C LYS A 261 3.71 7.47 -14.73
N ILE A 262 4.05 8.12 -13.63
CA ILE A 262 5.20 9.05 -13.56
C ILE A 262 6.51 8.31 -13.82
N ALA A 263 6.72 7.14 -13.20
CA ALA A 263 7.91 6.33 -13.38
C ALA A 263 8.07 5.86 -14.84
N SER A 264 6.98 5.42 -15.49
CA SER A 264 6.98 5.06 -16.91
C SER A 264 7.37 6.24 -17.80
N ASP A 265 6.82 7.43 -17.56
CA ASP A 265 7.18 8.63 -18.31
C ASP A 265 8.68 8.97 -18.15
N LEU A 266 9.19 8.94 -16.91
CA LEU A 266 10.60 9.21 -16.62
C LEU A 266 11.53 8.19 -17.29
N ARG A 267 11.12 6.93 -17.39
CA ARG A 267 11.86 5.88 -18.10
C ARG A 267 11.94 6.13 -19.59
N HIS A 268 10.83 6.53 -20.22
CA HIS A 268 10.86 6.92 -21.64
C HIS A 268 11.73 8.16 -21.88
N LEU A 269 11.63 9.17 -21.01
CA LEU A 269 12.46 10.38 -21.13
C LEU A 269 13.96 10.09 -20.94
N ALA A 270 14.31 9.12 -20.10
CA ALA A 270 15.68 8.67 -19.95
C ALA A 270 16.20 7.89 -21.15
N PHE A 271 15.37 7.04 -21.76
CA PHE A 271 15.68 6.40 -23.03
C PHE A 271 15.98 7.44 -24.13
N MET A 272 15.18 8.50 -24.20
CA MET A 272 15.39 9.63 -25.13
C MET A 272 16.54 10.57 -24.73
N LYS A 273 17.14 10.36 -23.55
CA LYS A 273 18.21 11.19 -22.97
C LYS A 273 17.80 12.64 -22.72
N GLU A 274 16.51 12.89 -22.52
CA GLU A 274 15.98 14.22 -22.17
C GLU A 274 16.05 14.48 -20.66
N VAL A 275 15.83 13.44 -19.86
CA VAL A 275 15.83 13.51 -18.38
C VAL A 275 16.59 12.34 -17.80
N GLY A 276 17.33 12.53 -16.71
CA GLY A 276 18.00 11.46 -15.99
C GLY A 276 17.73 11.54 -14.48
N GLU A 277 17.73 10.38 -13.82
CA GLU A 277 17.69 10.32 -12.36
C GLU A 277 18.97 10.93 -11.73
N PRO A 278 18.85 11.58 -10.58
CA PRO A 278 20.02 11.97 -9.78
C PRO A 278 20.89 10.77 -9.45
N ARG A 279 22.20 10.94 -9.59
CA ARG A 279 23.18 9.90 -9.26
C ARG A 279 23.85 10.17 -7.92
N GLU A 280 23.98 9.14 -7.10
CA GLU A 280 24.75 9.20 -5.88
C GLU A 280 26.23 8.90 -6.12
N LYS A 281 27.11 9.42 -5.26
CA LYS A 281 28.56 9.20 -5.36
C LYS A 281 28.84 7.71 -5.13
N GLY A 282 29.45 7.03 -6.10
CA GLY A 282 29.74 5.60 -6.05
C GLY A 282 28.61 4.70 -6.57
N GLN A 283 27.50 5.26 -7.08
CA GLN A 283 26.44 4.47 -7.70
C GLN A 283 26.94 3.78 -8.98
N ILE A 284 26.93 2.45 -8.97
CA ILE A 284 27.22 1.61 -10.13
C ILE A 284 25.90 1.22 -10.78
N GLY A 285 25.72 1.57 -12.05
CA GLY A 285 24.48 1.27 -12.79
C GLY A 285 24.42 -0.13 -13.37
N SER A 286 25.57 -0.70 -13.75
CA SER A 286 25.68 -2.06 -14.29
C SER A 286 27.02 -2.66 -13.89
N SER A 287 27.03 -3.94 -13.53
CA SER A 287 28.23 -4.70 -13.16
C SER A 287 29.13 -5.02 -14.37
N ALA A 288 28.60 -4.95 -15.60
CA ALA A 288 29.30 -5.38 -16.83
C ALA A 288 29.72 -4.22 -17.74
N MET A 289 29.33 -2.98 -17.44
CA MET A 289 29.71 -1.83 -18.26
C MET A 289 31.01 -1.20 -17.76
N VAL A 290 32.07 -1.30 -18.56
CA VAL A 290 33.35 -0.62 -18.32
C VAL A 290 33.15 0.90 -18.38
N SER A 291 33.78 1.64 -17.47
CA SER A 291 33.74 3.10 -17.38
C SER A 291 34.43 3.76 -18.57
N HIS A 292 33.80 3.76 -19.74
CA HIS A 292 34.18 4.66 -20.82
C HIS A 292 33.21 5.84 -20.87
N THR A 293 33.81 7.00 -20.68
CA THR A 293 33.31 8.35 -20.94
C THR A 293 32.53 8.43 -22.25
N PHE A 294 31.26 8.03 -22.24
CA PHE A 294 30.32 8.28 -23.32
C PHE A 294 29.07 8.88 -22.71
N LEU A 295 29.04 10.22 -22.73
CA LEU A 295 27.92 11.11 -22.42
C LEU A 295 27.29 10.92 -21.02
N ARG A 296 27.53 11.93 -20.17
CA ARG A 296 26.68 12.25 -19.01
C ARG A 296 25.21 12.11 -19.41
N LEU A 297 24.53 11.02 -19.01
CA LEU A 297 23.09 10.85 -18.74
C LEU A 297 22.75 9.34 -18.57
N GLY A 298 21.71 9.04 -17.79
CA GLY A 298 21.32 7.74 -17.20
C GLY A 298 21.36 6.51 -18.11
N GLN A 299 21.96 5.41 -17.64
CA GLN A 299 21.83 4.08 -18.26
C GLN A 299 21.23 3.03 -17.29
N ALA A 300 21.09 3.35 -16.00
CA ALA A 300 20.35 2.56 -15.03
C ALA A 300 19.45 3.49 -14.22
N GLN A 301 18.18 3.14 -14.11
CA GLN A 301 17.17 3.88 -13.33
C GLN A 301 16.59 2.98 -12.23
N PRO A 302 17.44 2.51 -11.29
CA PRO A 302 17.04 1.53 -10.29
C PRO A 302 15.98 2.08 -9.33
N HIS A 303 15.83 3.40 -9.22
CA HIS A 303 14.82 3.98 -8.34
C HIS A 303 13.43 3.86 -8.96
N THR A 304 13.22 4.30 -10.21
CA THR A 304 11.92 4.17 -10.89
C THR A 304 11.52 2.72 -11.16
N ASP A 305 12.47 1.82 -11.41
CA ASP A 305 12.17 0.39 -11.58
C ASP A 305 11.63 -0.24 -10.27
N ASN A 306 12.23 0.09 -9.12
CA ASN A 306 11.74 -0.38 -7.81
C ASN A 306 10.36 0.18 -7.46
N LEU A 307 10.05 1.42 -7.86
CA LEU A 307 8.73 2.03 -7.64
C LEU A 307 7.62 1.26 -8.38
N SER A 308 7.88 0.83 -9.61
CA SER A 308 6.92 0.03 -10.38
C SER A 308 6.68 -1.37 -9.80
N GLY A 309 7.71 -1.97 -9.17
CA GLY A 309 7.59 -3.27 -8.50
C GLY A 309 6.74 -3.23 -7.22
N LEU A 310 6.95 -2.23 -6.36
CA LEU A 310 6.19 -2.04 -5.11
C LEU A 310 4.69 -1.76 -5.36
N GLN A 311 4.36 -1.22 -6.53
CA GLN A 311 2.97 -0.96 -6.92
C GLN A 311 2.22 -2.24 -7.33
N ALA A 312 2.86 -3.16 -8.05
CA ALA A 312 2.22 -4.43 -8.43
C ALA A 312 1.73 -5.21 -7.19
N GLU A 313 2.46 -5.11 -6.08
CA GLU A 313 2.05 -5.67 -4.78
C GLU A 313 0.83 -4.95 -4.18
N SER A 314 0.77 -3.62 -4.28
CA SER A 314 -0.37 -2.82 -3.78
C SER A 314 -1.69 -3.15 -4.51
N HIS A 315 -1.63 -3.33 -5.83
CA HIS A 315 -2.80 -3.76 -6.62
C HIS A 315 -3.26 -5.19 -6.29
N ALA A 316 -2.33 -6.10 -5.99
CA ALA A 316 -2.65 -7.46 -5.58
C ALA A 316 -3.36 -7.52 -4.21
N ILE A 317 -2.96 -6.66 -3.27
CA ILE A 317 -3.58 -6.56 -1.94
C ILE A 317 -5.06 -6.14 -2.04
N ARG A 318 -5.40 -5.22 -2.95
CA ARG A 318 -6.79 -4.77 -3.20
C ARG A 318 -7.73 -5.92 -3.63
N ALA A 319 -7.25 -6.85 -4.44
CA ALA A 319 -8.07 -7.96 -4.94
C ALA A 319 -8.51 -8.91 -3.81
N ASN A 320 -7.71 -9.05 -2.75
CA ASN A 320 -8.00 -9.96 -1.65
C ASN A 320 -8.90 -9.35 -0.57
N CYS A 321 -8.82 -8.03 -0.32
CA CYS A 321 -9.72 -7.34 0.63
C CYS A 321 -11.21 -7.47 0.28
N GLN A 322 -11.56 -7.81 -0.96
CA GLN A 322 -12.93 -7.97 -1.42
C GLN A 322 -13.52 -9.37 -1.18
N SER A 323 -12.75 -10.30 -0.60
CA SER A 323 -13.19 -11.70 -0.43
C SER A 323 -13.08 -12.22 1.02
N ARG A 324 -14.25 -12.44 1.64
CA ARG A 324 -14.58 -13.33 2.78
C ARG A 324 -14.63 -12.75 4.22
N PRO A 325 -15.59 -13.20 5.09
CA PRO A 325 -15.87 -12.57 6.39
C PRO A 325 -15.08 -13.14 7.58
N SER A 326 -14.79 -14.45 7.62
CA SER A 326 -14.03 -15.10 8.71
C SER A 326 -12.48 -15.10 8.51
N PRO A 327 -11.93 -15.13 7.27
CA PRO A 327 -10.49 -14.99 7.02
C PRO A 327 -9.92 -13.57 7.19
N ALA A 328 -10.74 -12.57 7.50
CA ALA A 328 -10.35 -11.16 7.52
C ALA A 328 -9.29 -10.81 8.59
N VAL A 329 -9.15 -11.63 9.64
CA VAL A 329 -8.07 -11.52 10.63
C VAL A 329 -6.74 -11.94 9.98
N GLN A 330 -6.70 -13.15 9.41
CA GLN A 330 -5.48 -13.70 8.82
C GLN A 330 -5.07 -12.96 7.53
N GLY A 331 -6.04 -12.47 6.74
CA GLY A 331 -5.79 -11.60 5.58
C GLY A 331 -5.15 -10.26 5.95
N ARG A 332 -5.47 -9.66 7.11
CA ARG A 332 -4.84 -8.40 7.57
C ARG A 332 -3.43 -8.58 8.11
N TYR A 333 -3.11 -9.76 8.66
CA TYR A 333 -1.77 -10.09 9.12
C TYR A 333 -0.85 -10.60 7.99
N LEU A 334 -1.40 -11.33 7.02
CA LEU A 334 -0.66 -11.91 5.88
C LEU A 334 -0.50 -10.95 4.71
N HIS A 335 -1.47 -10.08 4.44
CA HIS A 335 -1.32 -9.01 3.47
C HIS A 335 -0.69 -7.83 4.18
N GLU A 336 0.60 -7.62 3.92
CA GLU A 336 1.32 -6.45 4.37
C GLU A 336 0.45 -5.22 4.17
N HIS A 337 0.22 -4.47 5.24
CA HIS A 337 -0.71 -3.34 5.21
C HIS A 337 -0.40 -2.49 3.96
N PRO A 338 -1.39 -2.14 3.11
CA PRO A 338 -1.15 -1.49 1.81
C PRO A 338 -0.34 -0.18 1.92
N LEU A 339 -0.25 0.37 3.13
CA LEU A 339 0.54 1.55 3.48
C LEU A 339 2.06 1.32 3.44
N ARG A 340 2.56 0.09 3.64
CA ARG A 340 4.01 -0.21 3.66
C ARG A 340 4.70 -0.12 2.29
N PRO A 341 4.15 -0.68 1.19
CA PRO A 341 4.71 -0.47 -0.15
C PRO A 341 4.76 1.01 -0.54
N VAL A 342 3.72 1.77 -0.21
CA VAL A 342 3.62 3.22 -0.51
C VAL A 342 4.67 4.02 0.24
N ASP A 343 4.94 3.69 1.50
CA ASP A 343 5.98 4.37 2.25
C ASP A 343 7.37 4.17 1.66
N GLY A 344 7.69 2.95 1.19
CA GLY A 344 8.93 2.70 0.46
C GLY A 344 9.02 3.53 -0.83
N ALA A 345 7.89 3.68 -1.53
CA ALA A 345 7.80 4.48 -2.74
C ALA A 345 7.97 5.99 -2.48
N ILE A 346 7.40 6.51 -1.39
CA ILE A 346 7.52 7.92 -1.03
C ILE A 346 8.89 8.22 -0.37
N THR A 347 9.37 7.34 0.52
CA THR A 347 10.59 7.54 1.33
C THR A 347 11.86 7.40 0.51
N ARG A 348 11.88 6.55 -0.53
CA ARG A 348 12.92 6.63 -1.58
C ARG A 348 12.67 7.87 -2.40
N ARG A 349 13.15 8.98 -1.84
CA ARG A 349 13.11 10.34 -2.35
C ARG A 349 12.75 10.36 -3.83
N PHE A 350 11.57 10.89 -4.17
CA PHE A 350 11.35 11.57 -5.44
C PHE A 350 12.38 12.73 -5.54
N ARG A 351 13.65 12.37 -5.72
CA ARG A 351 14.73 13.27 -6.07
C ARG A 351 14.52 13.51 -7.55
N LEU A 352 13.63 14.45 -7.86
CA LEU A 352 13.63 15.09 -9.16
C LEU A 352 15.04 15.66 -9.39
N PRO A 353 15.53 15.70 -10.63
CA PRO A 353 16.83 16.29 -10.94
C PRO A 353 16.94 17.69 -10.31
N THR A 354 17.83 17.84 -9.34
CA THR A 354 18.08 19.13 -8.68
C THR A 354 19.29 19.83 -9.28
N ASN A 355 19.10 21.12 -9.56
CA ASN A 355 20.08 22.21 -9.74
C ASN A 355 21.53 21.80 -10.02
N ARG A 356 21.87 21.68 -11.31
CA ARG A 356 23.18 22.12 -11.82
C ARG A 356 22.97 22.83 -13.15
N HIS A 357 23.32 24.11 -13.18
CA HIS A 357 23.27 24.94 -14.40
C HIS A 357 24.13 24.34 -15.52
N PRO A 358 23.68 24.37 -16.79
CA PRO A 358 24.52 24.01 -17.94
C PRO A 358 25.63 25.03 -18.26
N ARG A 359 25.71 26.16 -17.54
CA ARG A 359 26.59 27.29 -17.88
C ARG A 359 28.08 27.12 -17.53
N ASP A 360 28.48 26.03 -16.89
CA ASP A 360 29.89 25.75 -16.57
C ASP A 360 30.67 25.07 -17.71
N VAL A 361 30.21 25.19 -18.96
CA VAL A 361 30.90 24.67 -20.14
C VAL A 361 31.42 25.85 -20.97
N PRO A 362 32.75 26.07 -21.07
CA PRO A 362 33.28 27.13 -21.91
C PRO A 362 33.02 26.83 -23.40
N PRO A 363 32.73 27.84 -24.24
CA PRO A 363 32.43 27.63 -25.64
C PRO A 363 33.69 27.15 -26.39
N ARG A 364 33.64 25.95 -26.96
CA ARG A 364 34.75 25.43 -27.78
C ARG A 364 34.67 26.00 -29.20
N ARG A 365 35.75 26.67 -29.61
CA ARG A 365 36.03 27.03 -31.01
C ARG A 365 36.04 25.78 -31.89
N CYS A 366 35.26 25.78 -32.96
CA CYS A 366 35.38 24.81 -34.05
C CYS A 366 36.75 24.95 -34.72
N ARG A 367 37.64 23.96 -34.53
CA ARG A 367 38.79 23.77 -35.43
C ARG A 367 38.33 22.90 -36.60
N ARG A 368 38.38 23.47 -37.81
CA ARG A 368 38.23 22.75 -39.08
C ARG A 368 39.41 21.77 -39.21
N HIS A 369 39.13 20.49 -39.47
CA HIS A 369 40.16 19.53 -39.87
C HIS A 369 40.20 19.46 -41.41
N HIS A 370 41.34 19.79 -41.99
CA HIS A 370 41.70 19.43 -43.36
C HIS A 370 42.14 17.95 -43.41
N PRO A 371 41.94 17.25 -44.55
CA PRO A 371 42.35 15.87 -44.71
C PRO A 371 43.83 15.80 -45.12
N THR A 372 44.61 14.96 -44.46
CA THR A 372 45.96 14.56 -44.91
C THR A 372 46.06 13.05 -45.06
N GLU A 373 46.92 12.68 -46.01
CA GLU A 373 46.97 11.44 -46.77
C GLU A 373 47.34 10.16 -46.01
N ARG A 374 47.02 9.05 -46.69
CA ARG A 374 47.29 7.67 -46.31
C ARG A 374 48.79 7.34 -46.34
N HIS A 375 49.27 6.61 -45.34
CA HIS A 375 50.38 5.68 -45.54
C HIS A 375 50.08 4.29 -44.95
N ARG A 376 50.47 3.29 -45.74
CA ARG A 376 50.23 1.84 -45.59
C ARG A 376 51.05 1.26 -44.43
N GLY A 377 50.44 0.31 -43.70
CA GLY A 377 51.12 -0.59 -42.77
C GLY A 377 50.31 -1.86 -42.57
N SER A 378 50.79 -2.96 -43.13
CA SER A 378 50.16 -4.29 -43.22
C SER A 378 50.14 -5.07 -41.90
N ARG A 379 49.02 -5.74 -41.58
CA ARG A 379 49.01 -6.97 -40.76
C ARG A 379 48.09 -8.02 -41.40
N ARG A 380 48.65 -9.22 -41.55
CA ARG A 380 48.10 -10.41 -42.22
C ARG A 380 47.06 -11.11 -41.34
N LEU A 381 46.03 -11.67 -41.96
CA LEU A 381 45.12 -12.69 -41.39
C LEU A 381 45.57 -14.08 -41.91
N PRO A 382 45.42 -15.17 -41.13
CA PRO A 382 45.73 -16.53 -41.59
C PRO A 382 44.57 -17.14 -42.43
N PRO A 383 44.87 -18.11 -43.32
CA PRO A 383 43.95 -18.56 -44.37
C PRO A 383 43.00 -19.68 -43.94
N GLN A 384 41.87 -19.78 -44.66
CA GLN A 384 40.92 -20.90 -44.65
C GLN A 384 41.40 -22.00 -45.61
N ASP A 385 41.20 -23.27 -45.25
CA ASP A 385 41.49 -24.45 -46.09
C ASP A 385 40.21 -25.10 -46.67
N PRO A 386 40.23 -25.70 -47.88
CA PRO A 386 39.04 -26.22 -48.57
C PRO A 386 38.96 -27.77 -48.71
N LEU A 387 37.72 -28.27 -48.63
CA LEU A 387 37.04 -29.36 -49.38
C LEU A 387 37.52 -30.85 -49.43
N GLN A 388 36.48 -31.71 -49.50
CA GLN A 388 36.33 -33.11 -50.00
C GLN A 388 36.48 -34.26 -48.96
N HIS A 389 35.56 -35.25 -48.85
CA HIS A 389 35.15 -36.21 -49.88
C HIS A 389 33.76 -36.88 -49.70
N HIS A 390 33.10 -37.08 -50.86
CA HIS A 390 32.32 -38.22 -51.39
C HIS A 390 31.18 -38.94 -50.62
N GLY A 391 30.05 -39.13 -51.33
CA GLY A 391 29.14 -40.26 -51.08
C GLY A 391 27.74 -40.28 -51.73
N ARG A 392 27.66 -40.27 -53.07
CA ARG A 392 26.62 -40.87 -53.97
C ARG A 392 25.11 -40.89 -53.61
N ALA A 393 24.35 -40.15 -54.44
CA ALA A 393 23.32 -40.61 -55.42
C ALA A 393 21.91 -41.11 -54.94
N PRO A 394 20.87 -41.18 -55.83
CA PRO A 394 19.60 -40.45 -55.66
C PRO A 394 18.33 -41.34 -55.82
N PHE A 395 17.11 -40.77 -55.73
CA PHE A 395 16.01 -40.87 -56.72
C PHE A 395 14.60 -40.52 -56.18
N HIS A 396 13.84 -39.83 -57.04
CA HIS A 396 12.36 -39.81 -57.22
C HIS A 396 11.46 -39.28 -56.08
N ASP A 397 10.32 -38.62 -56.32
CA ASP A 397 9.71 -37.89 -57.45
C ASP A 397 8.38 -37.30 -56.93
N HIS A 398 7.89 -36.22 -57.56
CA HIS A 398 6.47 -35.81 -57.72
C HIS A 398 5.55 -35.67 -56.46
N ARG A 399 4.71 -34.65 -56.25
CA ARG A 399 3.89 -33.70 -57.04
C ARG A 399 3.40 -32.61 -56.06
N GLU A 400 3.37 -31.31 -56.39
CA GLU A 400 2.20 -30.57 -56.97
C GLU A 400 0.87 -30.80 -56.21
N HIS A 401 0.07 -29.84 -55.73
CA HIS A 401 -0.23 -28.46 -56.16
C HIS A 401 -0.92 -27.61 -55.05
N HIS A 402 -0.60 -26.31 -55.07
CA HIS A 402 -1.42 -25.08 -55.01
C HIS A 402 -2.66 -24.87 -54.07
N HIS A 403 -2.58 -23.71 -53.38
CA HIS A 403 -3.55 -22.60 -53.22
C HIS A 403 -4.97 -22.89 -52.66
N ALA A 404 -5.64 -22.07 -51.86
CA ALA A 404 -5.47 -20.73 -51.26
C ALA A 404 -6.66 -20.52 -50.26
N PRO A 405 -6.75 -19.40 -49.50
CA PRO A 405 -7.43 -19.34 -48.19
C PRO A 405 -8.80 -18.63 -48.18
N GLY A 406 -9.54 -18.77 -47.06
CA GLY A 406 -10.71 -17.98 -46.66
C GLY A 406 -11.46 -18.69 -45.53
N ARG A 407 -12.19 -18.10 -44.58
CA ARG A 407 -12.66 -16.75 -44.24
C ARG A 407 -13.30 -16.87 -42.83
N TYR A 408 -13.49 -15.72 -42.20
CA TYR A 408 -14.32 -15.43 -41.02
C TYR A 408 -15.59 -16.28 -40.82
N GLY A 409 -15.94 -16.55 -39.56
CA GLY A 409 -17.27 -17.02 -39.16
C GLY A 409 -17.50 -17.03 -37.64
N CYS A 410 -18.29 -16.07 -37.16
CA CYS A 410 -18.98 -16.13 -35.87
C CYS A 410 -20.07 -17.21 -35.89
N PHE A 411 -20.37 -17.85 -34.76
CA PHE A 411 -21.60 -18.64 -34.58
C PHE A 411 -22.28 -18.38 -33.21
N PRO A 412 -23.61 -18.55 -33.13
CA PRO A 412 -24.49 -17.93 -32.14
C PRO A 412 -25.12 -18.90 -31.12
N THR A 413 -25.85 -18.31 -30.17
CA THR A 413 -26.72 -18.92 -29.17
C THR A 413 -27.96 -19.64 -29.75
N ARG A 414 -28.35 -20.78 -29.15
CA ARG A 414 -29.71 -21.35 -29.15
C ARG A 414 -30.01 -22.01 -27.81
N GLY A 415 -31.24 -21.83 -27.31
CA GLY A 415 -31.73 -22.43 -26.06
C GLY A 415 -32.84 -23.49 -26.25
N SER A 416 -33.45 -23.81 -25.10
CA SER A 416 -34.81 -24.32 -24.85
C SER A 416 -34.98 -25.75 -24.31
N ARG A 417 -35.75 -25.83 -23.19
CA ARG A 417 -36.81 -26.78 -22.74
C ARG A 417 -36.76 -26.89 -21.19
N ALA A 418 -37.62 -26.18 -20.43
CA ALA A 418 -38.99 -26.55 -19.97
C ALA A 418 -39.00 -27.84 -19.12
N ASN A 419 -39.42 -27.85 -17.84
CA ASN A 419 -40.82 -27.81 -17.36
C ASN A 419 -40.90 -27.69 -15.80
N PRO A 420 -41.86 -26.93 -15.20
CA PRO A 420 -42.06 -26.86 -13.74
C PRO A 420 -43.35 -27.58 -13.27
N ARG A 421 -43.37 -28.13 -12.05
CA ARG A 421 -44.61 -28.51 -11.34
C ARG A 421 -44.52 -28.28 -9.82
N SER A 422 -45.46 -27.46 -9.34
CA SER A 422 -46.30 -27.53 -8.12
C SER A 422 -45.61 -27.67 -6.74
N VAL A 423 -45.99 -26.98 -5.65
CA VAL A 423 -47.33 -26.70 -5.09
C VAL A 423 -47.27 -25.49 -4.14
N LEU A 424 -48.21 -24.54 -4.25
CA LEU A 424 -48.56 -23.56 -3.20
C LEU A 424 -50.08 -23.42 -3.17
N ARG A 425 -50.70 -23.66 -2.00
CA ARG A 425 -52.14 -23.52 -1.75
C ARG A 425 -52.41 -22.37 -0.77
N SER A 426 -53.26 -21.44 -1.23
CA SER A 426 -54.32 -20.68 -0.54
C SER A 426 -54.03 -19.75 0.66
N LEU A 427 -54.27 -18.46 0.39
CA LEU A 427 -54.55 -17.22 1.18
C LEU A 427 -55.79 -17.34 2.14
N PRO A 428 -56.19 -16.36 3.02
CA PRO A 428 -56.19 -14.88 2.81
C PRO A 428 -56.08 -13.98 4.11
N PRO A 429 -56.54 -12.70 4.17
CA PRO A 429 -55.67 -11.51 4.17
C PRO A 429 -55.89 -10.52 5.33
N GLY A 430 -55.02 -9.50 5.45
CA GLY A 430 -55.26 -8.34 6.33
C GLY A 430 -54.19 -7.25 6.27
N SER A 431 -54.54 -6.11 5.65
CA SER A 431 -54.00 -4.74 5.78
C SER A 431 -52.50 -4.46 5.54
N GLU A 432 -52.23 -3.91 4.34
CA GLU A 432 -51.39 -2.73 3.97
C GLU A 432 -50.25 -2.24 4.91
N PRO A 433 -49.11 -1.73 4.37
CA PRO A 433 -49.18 -0.38 3.78
C PRO A 433 -48.08 0.10 2.76
N TRP A 434 -48.36 1.30 2.21
CA TRP A 434 -47.52 2.33 1.56
C TRP A 434 -46.80 2.06 0.22
N LYS A 435 -47.40 2.61 -0.84
CA LYS A 435 -46.77 2.92 -2.15
C LYS A 435 -45.97 4.23 -2.06
N VAL A 436 -44.76 4.24 -2.62
CA VAL A 436 -44.05 5.47 -3.03
C VAL A 436 -43.96 5.47 -4.57
N GLN A 437 -44.60 6.47 -5.18
CA GLN A 437 -44.55 6.76 -6.62
C GLN A 437 -43.20 7.40 -6.99
N ARG A 438 -42.62 6.95 -8.11
CA ARG A 438 -41.66 7.71 -8.93
C ARG A 438 -42.41 8.29 -10.13
N SER A 439 -42.30 9.60 -10.36
CA SER A 439 -42.04 10.24 -11.67
C SER A 439 -42.28 11.76 -11.59
N CYS A 440 -41.20 12.52 -11.71
CA CYS A 440 -41.00 13.62 -12.65
C CYS A 440 -39.49 13.86 -12.79
#